data_AF-A0A4Y2V687-F1
#
_entry.id   AF-A0A4Y2V687-F1
#
_cell.length_a   1.000
_cell.length_b   1.000
_cell.length_c   1.000
_cell.angle_alpha   90.00
_cell.angle_beta   90.00
_cell.angle_gamma   90.00
#
_symmetry.space_group_name_H-M   'P 1'
#
loop_
_entity.id
_entity.type
_entity.pdbx_description
1 polymer ?
#
loop_
_entity_poly.entity_id
_entity_poly.type
_entity_poly.pdbx_seq_one_letter_code
_entity_poly.pdbx_strand_id
1 'polypeptide(L)'
;GWKEELLEIIDGDGLPAYLGGTRTDPDGNPLCETFIFRGRPIPKSYYMNKKNKKLSLSSDAETLTVKPFSKEEICFEVKEENSYFELEFQTKNRDIDFSLYFKEGASEDSEPVAIIPKQRIEASDEPEKGRFKCEKAGIYTIVFDNSHSWFYSKEVYYRAEIKGPRNDEIYRLT
;
A
#
# COMPACT_ATOMS: atom_id res chain seq x y z
N GLY A 1 -22.13 -20.97 15.90
CA GLY A 1 -20.79 -20.59 15.44
C GLY A 1 -20.89 -20.21 13.97
N TRP A 2 -19.81 -19.71 13.37
CA TRP A 2 -19.89 -19.19 11.99
C TRP A 2 -20.29 -20.26 10.95
N LYS A 3 -20.06 -21.55 11.24
CA LYS A 3 -20.45 -22.64 10.35
C LYS A 3 -21.97 -22.88 10.34
N GLU A 4 -22.60 -22.79 11.50
CA GLU A 4 -24.05 -22.97 11.63
C GLU A 4 -24.79 -21.79 10.99
N GLU A 5 -24.28 -20.56 11.12
CA GLU A 5 -24.84 -19.37 10.48
C GLU A 5 -24.81 -19.45 8.94
N LEU A 6 -23.77 -20.07 8.35
CA LEU A 6 -23.72 -20.27 6.89
C LEU A 6 -24.82 -21.20 6.37
N LEU A 7 -25.21 -22.21 7.16
CA LEU A 7 -26.26 -23.17 6.81
C LEU A 7 -27.67 -22.57 6.88
N GLU A 8 -27.85 -21.41 7.51
CA GLU A 8 -29.11 -20.67 7.48
C GLU A 8 -29.34 -19.97 6.12
N ILE A 9 -28.27 -19.77 5.34
CA ILE A 9 -28.27 -19.00 4.08
C ILE A 9 -28.02 -19.92 2.87
N ILE A 10 -27.23 -20.97 3.04
CA ILE A 10 -26.78 -21.87 1.97
C ILE A 10 -27.12 -23.31 2.36
N ASP A 11 -27.79 -24.03 1.45
CA ASP A 11 -28.09 -25.44 1.64
C ASP A 11 -26.80 -26.27 1.85
N GLY A 12 -26.87 -27.25 2.74
CA GLY A 12 -25.70 -28.03 3.16
C GLY A 12 -25.01 -28.77 2.01
N ASP A 13 -25.75 -29.23 1.01
CA ASP A 13 -25.24 -29.90 -0.20
C ASP A 13 -24.59 -28.92 -1.22
N GLY A 14 -24.91 -27.63 -1.09
CA GLY A 14 -24.25 -26.53 -1.80
C GLY A 14 -22.97 -26.04 -1.11
N LEU A 15 -22.84 -26.26 0.20
CA LEU A 15 -21.75 -25.73 1.03
C LEU A 15 -20.62 -26.76 1.22
N PRO A 16 -19.35 -26.45 0.90
CA PRO A 16 -18.21 -27.32 1.18
C PRO A 16 -18.14 -27.81 2.64
N ALA A 17 -17.77 -29.07 2.83
CA ALA A 17 -17.70 -29.69 4.14
C ALA A 17 -16.74 -28.96 5.09
N TYR A 18 -15.63 -28.39 4.58
CA TYR A 18 -14.72 -27.59 5.42
C TYR A 18 -15.37 -26.31 5.99
N LEU A 19 -16.43 -25.80 5.34
CA LEU A 19 -17.22 -24.63 5.75
C LEU A 19 -18.47 -25.00 6.58
N GLY A 20 -18.73 -26.28 6.82
CA GLY A 20 -19.85 -26.75 7.66
C GLY A 20 -20.97 -27.48 6.91
N GLY A 21 -20.93 -27.54 5.59
CA GLY A 21 -21.89 -28.31 4.80
C GLY A 21 -21.51 -29.77 4.60
N THR A 22 -22.02 -30.36 3.54
CA THR A 22 -21.80 -31.78 3.16
C THR A 22 -21.21 -31.91 1.76
N ARG A 23 -21.04 -30.81 1.02
CA ARG A 23 -20.45 -30.86 -0.32
C ARG A 23 -18.98 -31.26 -0.26
N THR A 24 -18.60 -32.19 -1.13
CA THR A 24 -17.22 -32.58 -1.38
C THR A 24 -16.97 -32.62 -2.89
N ASP A 25 -15.70 -32.70 -3.29
CA ASP A 25 -15.36 -33.11 -4.66
C ASP A 25 -15.80 -34.57 -4.92
N PRO A 26 -15.82 -35.02 -6.20
CA PRO A 26 -16.16 -36.40 -6.55
C PRO A 26 -15.25 -37.47 -5.90
N ASP A 27 -14.03 -37.11 -5.52
CA ASP A 27 -13.07 -37.96 -4.80
C ASP A 27 -13.24 -37.92 -3.27
N GLY A 28 -14.24 -37.18 -2.78
CA GLY A 28 -14.51 -36.99 -1.35
C GLY A 28 -13.70 -35.88 -0.70
N ASN A 29 -12.93 -35.08 -1.46
CA ASN A 29 -12.15 -33.99 -0.88
C ASN A 29 -13.09 -32.91 -0.28
N PRO A 30 -13.04 -32.68 1.05
CA PRO A 30 -13.92 -31.71 1.72
C PRO A 30 -13.56 -30.27 1.40
N LEU A 31 -12.40 -30.01 0.78
CA LEU A 31 -11.91 -28.68 0.43
C LEU A 31 -12.46 -28.18 -0.91
N CYS A 32 -13.08 -29.05 -1.70
CA CYS A 32 -13.72 -28.70 -2.97
C CYS A 32 -12.76 -28.02 -3.97
N GLU A 33 -11.53 -28.53 -4.12
CA GLU A 33 -10.49 -27.90 -4.94
C GLU A 33 -10.77 -27.94 -6.45
N THR A 34 -11.75 -28.74 -6.91
CA THR A 34 -12.15 -28.75 -8.32
C THR A 34 -12.83 -27.45 -8.76
N PHE A 35 -13.42 -26.70 -7.82
CA PHE A 35 -14.07 -25.41 -8.11
C PHE A 35 -13.66 -24.27 -7.17
N ILE A 36 -13.07 -24.57 -6.01
CA ILE A 36 -12.51 -23.58 -5.08
C ILE A 36 -11.00 -23.54 -5.24
N PHE A 37 -10.52 -22.56 -6.01
CA PHE A 37 -9.09 -22.32 -6.17
C PHE A 37 -8.53 -21.59 -4.95
N ARG A 38 -7.84 -22.33 -4.10
CA ARG A 38 -7.08 -21.75 -2.99
C ARG A 38 -5.82 -21.09 -3.53
N GLY A 39 -5.46 -19.94 -2.97
CA GLY A 39 -4.20 -19.27 -3.30
C GLY A 39 -3.01 -20.21 -3.09
N ARG A 40 -2.19 -20.40 -4.12
CA ARG A 40 -0.94 -21.17 -4.08
C ARG A 40 0.24 -20.24 -4.34
N PRO A 41 1.47 -20.57 -3.89
CA PRO A 41 2.66 -19.82 -4.28
C PRO A 41 2.73 -19.70 -5.81
N ILE A 42 2.83 -18.47 -6.31
CA ILE A 42 2.91 -18.21 -7.75
C ILE A 42 4.27 -18.75 -8.24
N PRO A 43 4.32 -19.61 -9.27
CA PRO A 43 5.60 -20.06 -9.80
C PRO A 43 6.45 -18.89 -10.29
N LYS A 44 7.74 -18.90 -9.97
CA LYS A 44 8.68 -17.80 -10.31
C LYS A 44 8.70 -17.45 -11.80
N SER A 45 8.37 -18.40 -12.68
CA SER A 45 8.25 -18.17 -14.12
C SER A 45 7.15 -17.18 -14.51
N TYR A 46 6.14 -16.98 -13.68
CA TYR A 46 5.07 -15.99 -13.88
C TYR A 46 5.40 -14.62 -13.27
N TYR A 47 6.56 -14.47 -12.63
CA TYR A 47 6.92 -13.18 -12.06
C TYR A 47 7.23 -12.20 -13.20
N MET A 48 6.55 -11.05 -13.19
CA MET A 48 6.79 -9.99 -14.17
C MET A 48 8.26 -9.57 -14.15
N ASN A 49 8.85 -9.39 -15.33
CA ASN A 49 10.25 -8.97 -15.47
C ASN A 49 10.43 -7.53 -14.95
N LYS A 50 11.35 -7.33 -14.00
CA LYS A 50 11.51 -6.09 -13.20
C LYS A 50 11.82 -4.82 -14.03
N LYS A 51 12.21 -4.98 -15.30
CA LYS A 51 12.59 -3.87 -16.19
C LYS A 51 11.44 -2.91 -16.52
N ASN A 52 10.18 -3.36 -16.42
CA ASN A 52 9.01 -2.58 -16.83
C ASN A 52 8.38 -1.73 -15.71
N LYS A 53 8.96 -1.71 -14.50
CA LYS A 53 8.40 -1.02 -13.32
C LYS A 53 9.35 0.04 -12.75
N LYS A 54 10.18 0.67 -13.58
CA LYS A 54 10.97 1.82 -13.11
C LYS A 54 10.09 3.05 -13.09
N LEU A 55 9.90 3.63 -11.91
CA LEU A 55 9.19 4.90 -11.76
C LEU A 55 9.92 6.01 -12.53
N SER A 56 11.25 5.92 -12.65
CA SER A 56 12.08 6.84 -13.44
C SER A 56 11.74 6.89 -14.94
N LEU A 57 10.97 5.92 -15.46
CA LEU A 57 10.54 5.88 -16.87
C LEU A 57 9.05 6.27 -17.03
N SER A 58 8.35 6.51 -15.93
CA SER A 58 6.93 6.84 -15.91
C SER A 58 6.74 8.34 -16.16
N SER A 59 5.84 8.71 -17.08
CA SER A 59 5.56 10.12 -17.41
C SER A 59 4.76 10.86 -16.33
N ASP A 60 4.09 10.12 -15.45
CA ASP A 60 3.27 10.61 -14.33
C ASP A 60 4.05 10.70 -13.01
N ALA A 61 5.33 10.30 -12.99
CA ALA A 61 6.17 10.39 -11.79
C ALA A 61 6.84 11.77 -11.67
N GLU A 62 6.78 12.34 -10.48
CA GLU A 62 7.53 13.53 -10.12
C GLU A 62 8.97 13.14 -9.73
N THR A 63 9.92 14.07 -9.91
CA THR A 63 11.32 13.87 -9.56
C THR A 63 11.78 14.94 -8.57
N LEU A 64 12.47 14.49 -7.54
CA LEU A 64 12.96 15.28 -6.42
C LEU A 64 14.45 14.97 -6.21
N THR A 65 15.25 15.98 -5.86
CA THR A 65 16.64 15.78 -5.43
C THR A 65 16.82 16.26 -3.98
N VAL A 66 17.12 15.33 -3.07
CA VAL A 66 17.43 15.63 -1.66
C VAL A 66 18.94 15.79 -1.51
N LYS A 67 19.40 16.98 -1.12
CA LYS A 67 20.85 17.28 -0.98
C LYS A 67 21.44 16.59 0.26
N PRO A 68 22.78 16.44 0.34
CA PRO A 68 23.43 16.02 1.58
C PRO A 68 23.05 16.93 2.74
N PHE A 69 22.90 16.37 3.94
CA PHE A 69 22.52 17.12 5.14
C PHE A 69 21.18 17.87 5.04
N SER A 70 20.28 17.46 4.13
CA SER A 70 18.98 18.11 3.94
C SER A 70 17.82 17.11 3.95
N LYS A 71 16.61 17.66 4.00
CA LYS A 71 15.35 16.94 3.82
C LYS A 71 14.44 17.73 2.90
N GLU A 72 13.51 17.04 2.26
CA GLU A 72 12.48 17.63 1.41
C GLU A 72 11.11 17.14 1.89
N GLU A 73 10.17 18.06 2.00
CA GLU A 73 8.83 17.83 2.56
C GLU A 73 7.76 18.13 1.52
N ILE A 74 6.82 17.22 1.34
CA ILE A 74 5.71 17.39 0.38
C ILE A 74 4.41 17.21 1.14
N CYS A 75 3.57 18.23 1.09
CA CYS A 75 2.34 18.34 1.89
C CYS A 75 1.11 18.04 1.03
N PHE A 76 0.20 17.23 1.58
CA PHE A 76 -1.06 16.84 0.96
C PHE A 76 -2.22 17.24 1.87
N GLU A 77 -3.11 18.09 1.37
CA GLU A 77 -4.33 18.47 2.08
C GLU A 77 -5.41 17.40 1.87
N VAL A 78 -5.81 16.73 2.96
CA VAL A 78 -6.93 15.80 2.99
C VAL A 78 -8.15 16.52 3.51
N LYS A 79 -9.15 16.69 2.64
CA LYS A 79 -10.39 17.41 2.96
C LYS A 79 -11.50 16.52 3.50
N GLU A 80 -11.48 15.24 3.15
CA GLU A 80 -12.49 14.26 3.54
C GLU A 80 -11.84 13.18 4.40
N GLU A 81 -12.37 12.99 5.61
CA GLU A 81 -11.96 11.91 6.51
C GLU A 81 -12.17 10.54 5.88
N ASN A 82 -11.37 9.55 6.30
CA ASN A 82 -11.36 8.20 5.75
C ASN A 82 -10.98 8.10 4.26
N SER A 83 -10.36 9.15 3.71
CA SER A 83 -9.65 9.07 2.43
C SER A 83 -8.44 8.12 2.51
N TYR A 84 -7.82 7.83 1.37
CA TYR A 84 -6.61 7.03 1.26
C TYR A 84 -5.49 7.84 0.63
N PHE A 85 -4.33 7.89 1.31
CA PHE A 85 -3.08 8.37 0.74
C PHE A 85 -2.35 7.18 0.09
N GLU A 86 -2.20 7.23 -1.23
CA GLU A 86 -1.47 6.24 -2.01
C GLU A 86 -0.14 6.85 -2.46
N LEU A 87 0.96 6.16 -2.16
CA LEU A 87 2.31 6.58 -2.47
C LEU A 87 3.05 5.45 -3.17
N GLU A 88 3.80 5.81 -4.19
CA GLU A 88 4.85 4.98 -4.73
C GLU A 88 6.10 5.83 -4.92
N PHE A 89 7.26 5.38 -4.44
CA PHE A 89 8.52 6.08 -4.67
C PHE A 89 9.67 5.12 -4.96
N GLN A 90 10.67 5.61 -5.68
CA GLN A 90 11.87 4.88 -6.04
C GLN A 90 13.07 5.81 -5.90
N THR A 91 14.17 5.32 -5.34
CA THR A 91 15.43 6.05 -5.37
C THR A 91 16.20 5.70 -6.64
N LYS A 92 16.92 6.66 -7.22
CA LYS A 92 17.82 6.35 -8.35
C LYS A 92 18.92 5.38 -7.93
N ASN A 93 19.43 5.56 -6.72
CA ASN A 93 20.44 4.73 -6.09
C ASN A 93 20.45 4.99 -4.57
N ARG A 94 20.94 4.00 -3.81
CA ARG A 94 21.13 4.05 -2.35
C ARG A 94 19.82 4.20 -1.58
N ASP A 95 19.96 4.10 -0.26
CA ASP A 95 18.89 4.33 0.69
C ASP A 95 18.37 5.77 0.70
N ILE A 96 17.27 6.04 1.38
CA ILE A 96 16.79 7.36 1.83
C ILE A 96 16.05 7.16 3.16
N ASP A 97 16.11 8.11 4.08
CA ASP A 97 15.25 8.05 5.27
C ASP A 97 13.86 8.60 4.88
N PHE A 98 12.81 7.83 5.11
CA PHE A 98 11.43 8.17 4.76
C PHE A 98 10.55 8.22 6.02
N SER A 99 9.62 9.17 6.05
CA SER A 99 8.59 9.27 7.10
C SER A 99 7.32 9.94 6.57
N LEU A 100 6.21 9.69 7.25
CA LEU A 100 4.90 10.31 7.00
C LEU A 100 4.37 10.89 8.30
N TYR A 101 4.03 12.17 8.28
CA TYR A 101 3.47 12.91 9.41
C TYR A 101 2.06 13.38 9.09
N PHE A 102 1.27 13.58 10.14
CA PHE A 102 -0.05 14.19 10.07
C PHE A 102 -0.15 15.38 11.03
N LYS A 103 -0.79 16.44 10.55
CA LYS A 103 -1.13 17.63 11.33
C LYS A 103 -2.60 17.96 11.13
N GLU A 104 -3.33 18.05 12.24
CA GLU A 104 -4.76 18.38 12.25
C GLU A 104 -4.94 19.90 12.06
N GLY A 105 -5.54 20.31 10.93
CA GLY A 105 -5.74 21.71 10.59
C GLY A 105 -4.45 22.50 10.24
N ALA A 106 -4.63 23.78 9.90
CA ALA A 106 -3.55 24.70 9.51
C ALA A 106 -3.00 25.54 10.68
N SER A 107 -3.38 25.26 11.93
CA SER A 107 -2.87 26.00 13.10
C SER A 107 -1.37 25.77 13.25
N GLU A 108 -0.58 26.84 13.26
CA GLU A 108 0.89 26.74 13.35
C GLU A 108 1.35 25.98 14.61
N ASP A 109 0.60 26.05 15.71
CA ASP A 109 1.00 25.54 17.03
C ASP A 109 0.85 24.02 17.25
N SER A 110 0.18 23.27 16.38
CA SER A 110 0.04 21.81 16.60
C SER A 110 1.25 21.05 16.05
N GLU A 111 1.93 20.31 16.92
CA GLU A 111 3.04 19.42 16.56
C GLU A 111 2.58 18.28 15.63
N PRO A 112 3.27 18.02 14.51
CA PRO A 112 2.96 16.91 13.63
C PRO A 112 3.15 15.55 14.31
N VAL A 113 2.20 14.64 14.15
CA VAL A 113 2.26 13.27 14.67
C VAL A 113 2.79 12.34 13.58
N ALA A 114 3.79 11.51 13.92
CA ALA A 114 4.31 10.52 12.98
C ALA A 114 3.30 9.38 12.78
N ILE A 115 2.79 9.23 11.55
CA ILE A 115 2.02 8.04 11.13
C ILE A 115 2.99 6.92 10.78
N ILE A 116 4.02 7.26 10.01
CA ILE A 116 5.13 6.36 9.69
C ILE A 116 6.38 6.99 10.29
N PRO A 117 6.92 6.42 11.37
CA PRO A 117 8.19 6.85 11.92
C PRO A 117 9.30 6.81 10.88
N LYS A 118 10.33 7.64 11.07
CA LYS A 118 11.50 7.66 10.21
C LYS A 118 12.13 6.27 10.11
N GLN A 119 12.27 5.79 8.88
CA GLN A 119 12.89 4.53 8.55
C GLN A 119 13.77 4.67 7.31
N ARG A 120 14.89 3.94 7.30
CA ARG A 120 15.82 3.93 6.16
C ARG A 120 15.38 2.89 5.15
N ILE A 121 15.17 3.30 3.91
CA ILE A 121 14.63 2.44 2.86
C ILE A 121 15.54 2.47 1.62
N GLU A 122 15.93 1.30 1.12
CA GLU A 122 16.66 1.13 -0.13
C GLU A 122 15.70 0.75 -1.27
N ALA A 123 15.19 1.78 -1.95
CA ALA A 123 14.18 1.66 -2.99
C ALA A 123 14.76 1.77 -4.41
N SER A 124 15.99 1.31 -4.65
CA SER A 124 16.65 1.48 -5.96
C SER A 124 16.27 0.40 -6.97
N ASP A 125 16.01 -0.81 -6.50
CA ASP A 125 15.72 -1.95 -7.36
C ASP A 125 14.25 -2.03 -7.75
N GLU A 126 13.35 -1.75 -6.81
CA GLU A 126 11.90 -1.76 -6.98
C GLU A 126 11.29 -0.55 -6.27
N PRO A 127 10.24 0.07 -6.84
CA PRO A 127 9.52 1.13 -6.14
C PRO A 127 8.84 0.60 -4.89
N GLU A 128 8.95 1.36 -3.82
CA GLU A 128 8.24 1.16 -2.56
C GLU A 128 6.83 1.69 -2.69
N LYS A 129 5.85 0.90 -2.24
CA LYS A 129 4.43 1.21 -2.35
C LYS A 129 3.79 1.25 -0.97
N GLY A 130 3.02 2.30 -0.73
CA GLY A 130 2.26 2.48 0.50
C GLY A 130 0.84 2.94 0.22
N ARG A 131 -0.10 2.43 1.01
CA ARG A 131 -1.49 2.90 1.07
C ARG A 131 -1.86 3.09 2.52
N PHE A 132 -2.27 4.30 2.87
CA PHE A 132 -2.55 4.68 4.25
C PHE A 132 -3.94 5.28 4.34
N LYS A 133 -4.73 4.81 5.30
CA LYS A 133 -6.05 5.38 5.56
C LYS A 133 -5.88 6.69 6.34
N CYS A 134 -6.32 7.78 5.76
CA CYS A 134 -6.35 9.10 6.37
C CYS A 134 -7.59 9.20 7.27
N GLU A 135 -7.50 8.74 8.51
CA GLU A 135 -8.64 8.72 9.45
C GLU A 135 -9.22 10.12 9.70
N LYS A 136 -8.39 11.16 9.64
CA LYS A 136 -8.77 12.55 9.85
C LYS A 136 -8.42 13.44 8.66
N ALA A 137 -9.19 14.51 8.49
CA ALA A 137 -8.87 15.62 7.59
C ALA A 137 -7.74 16.48 8.17
N GLY A 138 -6.88 17.01 7.30
CA GLY A 138 -5.71 17.79 7.70
C GLY A 138 -4.57 17.66 6.70
N ILE A 139 -3.35 17.99 7.14
CA ILE A 139 -2.16 17.98 6.28
C ILE A 139 -1.35 16.72 6.56
N TYR A 140 -1.13 15.94 5.51
CA TYR A 140 -0.25 14.77 5.52
C TYR A 140 1.05 15.15 4.81
N THR A 141 2.18 14.97 5.48
CA THR A 141 3.48 15.38 4.97
C THR A 141 4.39 14.17 4.81
N ILE A 142 4.80 13.88 3.58
CA ILE A 142 5.91 12.95 3.35
C ILE A 142 7.23 13.70 3.49
N VAL A 143 8.21 13.05 4.11
CA VAL A 143 9.54 13.60 4.30
C VAL A 143 10.56 12.62 3.75
N PHE A 144 11.31 13.06 2.76
CA PHE A 144 12.52 12.39 2.29
C PHE A 144 13.73 13.06 2.91
N ASP A 145 14.42 12.35 3.79
CA ASP A 145 15.49 12.87 4.63
C ASP A 145 16.83 12.24 4.21
N ASN A 146 17.79 13.11 3.90
CA ASN A 146 19.15 12.77 3.54
C ASN A 146 20.18 13.38 4.51
N SER A 147 19.77 13.65 5.74
CA SER A 147 20.61 14.27 6.76
C SER A 147 21.81 13.39 7.13
N HIS A 148 21.74 12.09 6.87
CA HIS A 148 22.83 11.14 7.12
C HIS A 148 23.91 11.13 6.05
N SER A 149 23.65 11.59 4.83
CA SER A 149 24.66 11.57 3.77
C SER A 149 25.53 12.82 3.80
N TRP A 150 26.85 12.60 3.74
CA TRP A 150 27.82 13.70 3.79
C TRP A 150 28.15 14.30 2.42
N PHE A 151 28.09 13.49 1.36
CA PHE A 151 28.60 13.89 0.04
C PHE A 151 27.62 13.65 -1.12
N TYR A 152 26.63 12.78 -0.95
CA TYR A 152 25.78 12.33 -2.04
C TYR A 152 24.36 12.87 -1.90
N SER A 153 23.92 13.62 -2.91
CA SER A 153 22.49 13.89 -3.12
C SER A 153 21.78 12.59 -3.50
N LYS A 154 20.49 12.51 -3.18
CA LYS A 154 19.62 11.39 -3.54
C LYS A 154 18.53 11.89 -4.47
N GLU A 155 18.38 11.23 -5.60
CA GLU A 155 17.32 11.51 -6.56
C GLU A 155 16.18 10.51 -6.31
N VAL A 156 14.98 11.02 -6.06
CA VAL A 156 13.78 10.26 -5.72
C VAL A 156 12.73 10.53 -6.80
N TYR A 157 12.20 9.47 -7.39
CA TYR A 157 11.04 9.50 -8.25
C TYR A 157 9.84 9.11 -7.41
N TYR A 158 8.74 9.86 -7.43
CA TYR A 158 7.56 9.51 -6.66
C TYR A 158 6.28 9.85 -7.40
N ARG A 159 5.20 9.18 -7.01
CA ARG A 159 3.83 9.61 -7.28
C ARG A 159 3.02 9.43 -6.01
N ALA A 160 2.17 10.40 -5.72
CA ALA A 160 1.34 10.37 -4.54
C ALA A 160 -0.03 10.96 -4.87
N GLU A 161 -1.09 10.34 -4.35
CA GLU A 161 -2.46 10.78 -4.61
C GLU A 161 -3.35 10.55 -3.39
N ILE A 162 -4.30 11.47 -3.19
CA ILE A 162 -5.42 11.28 -2.25
C ILE A 162 -6.62 10.72 -3.00
N LYS A 163 -7.05 9.53 -2.61
CA LYS A 163 -8.30 8.91 -3.08
C LYS A 163 -9.38 9.10 -2.01
N GLY A 164 -10.55 9.63 -2.40
CA GLY A 164 -11.67 9.76 -1.48
C GLY A 164 -12.16 8.40 -0.93
N PRO A 165 -12.94 8.39 0.16
CA PRO A 165 -13.37 7.18 0.85
C PRO A 165 -14.20 6.23 -0.01
N ARG A 166 -14.84 6.72 -1.08
CA ARG A 166 -15.66 5.92 -2.01
C ARG A 166 -14.84 5.08 -3.00
N ASN A 167 -13.56 5.37 -3.20
CA ASN A 167 -12.71 4.59 -4.10
C ASN A 167 -12.31 3.21 -3.55
N ASP A 168 -12.69 2.89 -2.31
CA ASP A 168 -12.55 1.54 -1.74
C ASP A 168 -13.57 0.53 -2.32
N GLU A 169 -14.60 0.99 -3.02
CA GLU A 169 -15.64 0.10 -3.58
C GLU A 169 -15.17 -0.67 -4.81
N ILE A 170 -14.11 -0.23 -5.51
CA ILE A 170 -13.58 -0.94 -6.70
C ILE A 170 -12.92 -2.27 -6.30
N TYR A 171 -12.51 -2.46 -5.04
CA TYR A 171 -12.05 -3.77 -4.54
C TYR A 171 -13.14 -4.61 -3.88
N ARG A 172 -14.37 -4.08 -3.75
CA ARG A 172 -15.55 -4.82 -3.22
C ARG A 172 -16.48 -5.35 -4.29
N LEU A 173 -16.31 -4.94 -5.54
CA LEU A 173 -17.04 -5.45 -6.69
C LEU A 173 -16.04 -5.99 -7.70
N THR A 174 -15.66 -7.25 -7.50
CA THR A 174 -15.21 -8.14 -8.58
C THR A 174 -16.21 -8.18 -9.73
#